data_AF-A0A177QT46-F1
#
_entry.id   AF-A0A177QT46-F1
#
_cell.length_a   1.000
_cell.length_b   1.000
_cell.length_c   1.000
_cell.angle_alpha   90.00
_cell.angle_beta   90.00
_cell.angle_gamma   90.00
#
_symmetry.space_group_name_H-M   'P 1'
#
loop_
_entity.id
_entity.type
_entity.pdbx_description
1 polymer ?
#
loop_
_entity_poly.entity_id
_entity_poly.type
_entity_poly.pdbx_seq_one_letter_code
_entity_poly.pdbx_strand_id
1 'polypeptide(L)'
;MKFPAGKRSQTGVTLLVMTVILGMGILAFMLAALNAGARNESTLVRNRNAEVLAQAKAAVLGYIAKEVLDLSGNDIPGRLPCPESTGTAGTAGEGITAGNCAPTYPSNKSVGRLPWRTLGIDRLVDASAEPLWYAVSPNWVLTAGGSPLINIGTTGQLTFDGTADVVAVIFAPGRPISSTPTAAQIGAGCVARNQTRADRTHVAAGGDPDYRDYLECQNGSAPIDAAFGVDITGNESNLVINDQAVVITSKDVLNAIQGPVAERLQRTVAPLLSEFADTWITGSKFMPYAVTFSPPEAGLALNSHCGSGGVNEGLLPIAPNAAPCSSQWSGTTLSGDGIDSLGCSAATASDPVICSFRYYRFTALGQFILGLTGSGSVTASGQASAPHAAASFRAPIAQSDITVTAGAATIGGFSLVPQASGDADLAFTATVTAPNICKDSLLGGLLCSTLSGLLVTNATVTLQYPQLGMASLAGTRLTNAAKNGHAGPFDLLNPIAGDPHFWFVQNEWYRYTYYALAPSASAAQTVGSHLVVNGFPTANGATNDKRFVLAVMGLATTGQTRSSTAALSQYVEGANAVTTTSPRAFAYTVYGASGNDRIATCPFTDGVTPCN
;
A
#
# COMPACT_ATOMS: atom_id res chain seq x y z
N MET A 1 -3.21 1.06 -117.30
CA MET A 1 -4.62 1.02 -116.86
C MET A 1 -4.79 -0.22 -115.99
N LYS A 2 -5.01 -0.08 -114.65
CA LYS A 2 -6.28 -0.34 -113.89
C LYS A 2 -6.84 -1.76 -114.12
N PHE A 3 -7.17 -2.60 -113.11
CA PHE A 3 -8.07 -2.48 -111.94
C PHE A 3 -7.80 -3.63 -110.91
N PRO A 4 -8.52 -3.82 -109.77
CA PRO A 4 -8.96 -2.91 -108.69
C PRO A 4 -8.59 -3.44 -107.27
N ALA A 5 -8.83 -2.60 -106.25
CA ALA A 5 -8.77 -2.94 -104.82
C ALA A 5 -10.02 -3.73 -104.36
N GLY A 6 -9.82 -4.78 -103.55
CA GLY A 6 -10.88 -5.55 -102.89
C GLY A 6 -10.92 -5.33 -101.37
N LYS A 7 -12.08 -4.89 -100.87
CA LYS A 7 -12.37 -4.56 -99.46
C LYS A 7 -12.23 -5.76 -98.51
N ARG A 8 -11.71 -5.48 -97.29
CA ARG A 8 -11.80 -6.35 -96.10
C ARG A 8 -13.25 -6.51 -95.64
N SER A 9 -13.62 -7.73 -95.21
CA SER A 9 -14.74 -7.97 -94.30
C SER A 9 -14.26 -8.74 -93.07
N GLN A 10 -14.00 -8.04 -91.97
CA GLN A 10 -14.04 -8.59 -90.62
C GLN A 10 -15.21 -7.93 -89.91
N THR A 11 -16.13 -8.69 -89.31
CA THR A 11 -16.98 -8.25 -88.17
C THR A 11 -17.80 -9.42 -87.63
N GLY A 12 -17.15 -10.36 -86.94
CA GLY A 12 -17.85 -11.42 -86.21
C GLY A 12 -17.10 -11.86 -84.95
N VAL A 13 -15.82 -12.19 -85.10
CA VAL A 13 -14.99 -12.66 -83.98
C VAL A 13 -14.63 -11.53 -83.00
N THR A 14 -14.40 -10.31 -83.48
CA THR A 14 -14.04 -9.16 -82.63
C THR A 14 -15.15 -8.81 -81.64
N LEU A 15 -16.42 -8.89 -82.05
CA LEU A 15 -17.57 -8.64 -81.18
C LEU A 15 -17.62 -9.69 -80.07
N LEU A 16 -17.45 -10.97 -80.42
CA LEU A 16 -17.51 -12.09 -79.49
C LEU A 16 -16.36 -12.04 -78.46
N VAL A 17 -15.14 -11.69 -78.90
CA VAL A 17 -14.00 -11.48 -78.01
C VAL A 17 -14.22 -10.26 -77.10
N MET A 18 -14.76 -9.15 -77.62
CA MET A 18 -15.12 -8.00 -76.78
C MET A 18 -16.19 -8.35 -75.76
N THR A 19 -17.22 -9.11 -76.13
CA THR A 19 -18.28 -9.54 -75.20
C THR A 19 -17.74 -10.44 -74.09
N VAL A 20 -16.82 -11.35 -74.40
CA VAL A 20 -16.17 -12.21 -73.39
C VAL A 20 -15.29 -11.39 -72.45
N ILE A 21 -14.49 -10.45 -72.99
CA ILE A 21 -13.66 -9.56 -72.17
C ILE A 21 -14.52 -8.64 -71.30
N LEU A 22 -15.62 -8.09 -71.83
CA LEU A 22 -16.56 -7.26 -71.06
C LEU A 22 -17.25 -8.09 -69.96
N GLY A 23 -17.67 -9.31 -70.29
CA GLY A 23 -18.30 -10.23 -69.34
C GLY A 23 -17.36 -10.62 -68.21
N MET A 24 -16.09 -10.91 -68.52
CA MET A 24 -15.06 -11.18 -67.51
C MET A 24 -14.73 -9.94 -66.68
N GLY A 25 -14.70 -8.75 -67.29
CA GLY A 25 -14.49 -7.49 -66.58
C GLY A 25 -15.61 -7.14 -65.60
N ILE A 26 -16.87 -7.35 -66.00
CA ILE A 26 -18.05 -7.14 -65.13
C ILE A 26 -18.05 -8.14 -63.98
N LEU A 27 -17.74 -9.42 -64.25
CA LEU A 27 -17.67 -10.45 -63.22
C LEU A 27 -16.55 -10.18 -62.20
N ALA A 28 -15.36 -9.78 -62.68
CA ALA A 28 -14.24 -9.41 -61.82
C ALA A 28 -14.55 -8.16 -60.97
N PHE A 29 -15.21 -7.16 -61.55
CA PHE A 29 -15.66 -5.96 -60.83
C PHE A 29 -16.71 -6.29 -59.77
N MET A 30 -17.71 -7.13 -60.10
CA MET A 30 -18.71 -7.58 -59.13
C MET A 30 -18.07 -8.37 -57.99
N LEU A 31 -17.14 -9.28 -58.29
CA LEU A 31 -16.41 -10.04 -57.28
C LEU A 31 -15.56 -9.14 -56.38
N ALA A 32 -14.89 -8.12 -56.96
CA ALA A 32 -14.15 -7.13 -56.20
C ALA A 32 -15.06 -6.26 -55.31
N ALA A 33 -16.22 -5.85 -55.80
CA ALA A 33 -17.20 -5.09 -55.04
C ALA A 33 -17.84 -5.89 -53.90
N LEU A 34 -18.15 -7.17 -54.13
CA LEU A 34 -18.60 -8.14 -53.11
C LEU A 34 -17.54 -8.33 -52.02
N ASN A 35 -16.29 -8.54 -52.42
CA ASN A 35 -15.17 -8.69 -51.49
C ASN A 35 -14.89 -7.40 -50.71
N ALA A 36 -15.04 -6.23 -51.31
CA ALA A 36 -14.94 -4.95 -50.61
C ALA A 36 -16.07 -4.75 -49.59
N GLY A 37 -17.31 -5.11 -49.95
CA GLY A 37 -18.46 -5.09 -49.03
C GLY A 37 -18.28 -6.01 -47.82
N ALA A 38 -17.86 -7.25 -48.04
CA ALA A 38 -17.59 -8.22 -46.97
C ALA A 38 -16.41 -7.79 -46.05
N ARG A 39 -15.37 -7.18 -46.62
CA ARG A 39 -14.26 -6.59 -45.85
C ARG A 39 -14.71 -5.41 -45.00
N ASN A 40 -15.61 -4.57 -45.53
CA ASN A 40 -16.17 -3.43 -44.80
C ASN A 40 -17.04 -3.87 -43.62
N GLU A 41 -17.87 -4.91 -43.78
CA GLU A 41 -18.68 -5.49 -42.71
C GLU A 41 -17.80 -6.07 -41.58
N SER A 42 -16.77 -6.84 -41.92
CA SER A 42 -15.81 -7.36 -40.92
C SER A 42 -15.06 -6.25 -40.17
N THR A 43 -14.81 -5.13 -40.84
CA THR A 43 -14.12 -3.97 -40.24
C THR A 43 -15.07 -3.18 -39.34
N LEU A 44 -16.33 -3.01 -39.72
CA LEU A 44 -17.35 -2.38 -38.89
C LEU A 44 -17.57 -3.18 -37.59
N VAL A 45 -17.66 -4.50 -37.68
CA VAL A 45 -17.76 -5.41 -36.53
C VAL A 45 -16.57 -5.26 -35.59
N ARG A 46 -15.33 -5.28 -36.13
CA ARG A 46 -14.11 -5.06 -35.33
C ARG A 46 -14.09 -3.67 -34.67
N ASN A 47 -14.47 -2.63 -35.39
CA ASN A 47 -14.49 -1.27 -34.84
C ASN A 47 -15.52 -1.12 -33.73
N ARG A 48 -16.72 -1.70 -33.89
CA ARG A 48 -17.75 -1.69 -32.86
C ARG A 48 -17.31 -2.46 -31.61
N ASN A 49 -16.74 -3.65 -31.79
CA ASN A 49 -16.22 -4.44 -30.69
C ASN A 49 -15.06 -3.73 -29.98
N ALA A 50 -14.14 -3.10 -30.72
CA ALA A 50 -13.04 -2.32 -30.14
C ALA A 50 -13.54 -1.15 -29.28
N GLU A 51 -14.60 -0.45 -29.73
CA GLU A 51 -15.23 0.64 -28.96
C GLU A 51 -15.81 0.14 -27.63
N VAL A 52 -16.63 -0.93 -27.67
CA VAL A 52 -17.26 -1.46 -26.44
C VAL A 52 -16.24 -2.10 -25.50
N LEU A 53 -15.20 -2.75 -26.02
CA LEU A 53 -14.11 -3.29 -25.23
C LEU A 53 -13.29 -2.18 -24.56
N ALA A 54 -13.01 -1.08 -25.29
CA ALA A 54 -12.32 0.07 -24.72
C ALA A 54 -13.14 0.74 -23.61
N GLN A 55 -14.46 0.87 -23.80
CA GLN A 55 -15.37 1.38 -22.78
C GLN A 55 -15.41 0.47 -21.54
N ALA A 56 -15.48 -0.85 -21.74
CA ALA A 56 -15.44 -1.82 -20.66
C ALA A 56 -14.12 -1.78 -19.87
N LYS A 57 -12.97 -1.71 -20.55
CA LYS A 57 -11.65 -1.55 -19.91
C LYS A 57 -11.59 -0.27 -19.08
N ALA A 58 -12.04 0.86 -19.64
CA ALA A 58 -12.09 2.13 -18.91
C ALA A 58 -12.99 2.07 -17.68
N ALA A 59 -14.13 1.38 -17.77
CA ALA A 59 -15.05 1.20 -16.65
C ALA A 59 -14.44 0.36 -15.52
N VAL A 60 -13.76 -0.74 -15.84
CA VAL A 60 -13.04 -1.56 -14.84
C VAL A 60 -11.96 -0.73 -14.14
N LEU A 61 -11.11 -0.02 -14.89
CA LEU A 61 -10.07 0.83 -14.31
C LEU A 61 -10.64 1.99 -13.47
N GLY A 62 -11.71 2.63 -13.94
CA GLY A 62 -12.41 3.70 -13.22
C GLY A 62 -13.06 3.21 -11.92
N TYR A 63 -13.69 2.03 -11.94
CA TYR A 63 -14.22 1.38 -10.76
C TYR A 63 -13.11 1.14 -9.73
N ILE A 64 -11.99 0.51 -10.13
CA ILE A 64 -10.89 0.21 -9.20
C ILE A 64 -10.33 1.51 -8.59
N ALA A 65 -10.10 2.55 -9.39
CA ALA A 65 -9.62 3.84 -8.92
C ALA A 65 -10.56 4.49 -7.89
N LYS A 66 -11.88 4.45 -8.15
CA LYS A 66 -12.90 4.93 -7.20
C LYS A 66 -12.85 4.14 -5.89
N GLU A 67 -12.77 2.82 -5.97
CA GLU A 67 -12.79 1.94 -4.79
C GLU A 67 -11.54 2.11 -3.91
N VAL A 68 -10.41 2.63 -4.43
CA VAL A 68 -9.27 3.00 -3.58
C VAL A 68 -9.63 4.13 -2.62
N LEU A 69 -10.42 5.10 -3.08
CA LEU A 69 -10.86 6.25 -2.28
C LEU A 69 -12.08 5.93 -1.41
N ASP A 70 -12.69 4.76 -1.59
CA ASP A 70 -13.71 4.27 -0.68
C ASP A 70 -13.07 3.78 0.62
N LEU A 71 -13.14 4.65 1.62
CA LEU A 71 -12.64 4.37 2.97
C LEU A 71 -13.60 3.46 3.76
N SER A 72 -14.76 3.10 3.18
CA SER A 72 -15.87 2.47 3.92
C SER A 72 -15.82 0.93 4.04
N GLY A 73 -14.78 0.28 3.50
CA GLY A 73 -14.63 -1.18 3.61
C GLY A 73 -13.74 -1.84 2.56
N ASN A 74 -13.07 -1.07 1.71
CA ASN A 74 -12.08 -1.61 0.78
C ASN A 74 -10.66 -1.46 1.33
N ASP A 75 -10.14 -2.49 1.97
CA ASP A 75 -8.76 -2.52 2.48
C ASP A 75 -7.73 -2.98 1.45
N ILE A 76 -8.10 -3.10 0.17
CA ILE A 76 -7.25 -3.71 -0.87
C ILE A 76 -7.24 -2.80 -2.11
N PRO A 77 -6.40 -1.76 -2.12
CA PRO A 77 -6.24 -0.91 -3.29
C PRO A 77 -5.82 -1.70 -4.52
N GLY A 78 -6.48 -1.49 -5.66
CA GLY A 78 -6.18 -2.21 -6.90
C GLY A 78 -6.99 -3.50 -7.11
N ARG A 79 -7.78 -3.92 -6.12
CA ARG A 79 -8.63 -5.12 -6.23
C ARG A 79 -9.64 -5.01 -7.36
N LEU A 80 -9.70 -6.02 -8.21
CA LEU A 80 -10.70 -6.11 -9.26
C LEU A 80 -12.02 -6.68 -8.72
N PRO A 81 -13.17 -6.28 -9.32
CA PRO A 81 -14.43 -6.94 -9.04
C PRO A 81 -14.39 -8.38 -9.57
N CYS A 82 -15.18 -9.25 -8.94
CA CYS A 82 -15.44 -10.56 -9.51
C CYS A 82 -16.33 -10.43 -10.75
N PRO A 83 -16.31 -11.41 -11.67
CA PRO A 83 -17.34 -11.55 -12.67
C PRO A 83 -18.74 -11.54 -12.03
N GLU A 84 -19.74 -11.30 -12.87
CA GLU A 84 -21.14 -11.31 -12.47
C GLU A 84 -21.50 -12.58 -11.68
N SER A 85 -22.28 -12.42 -10.62
CA SER A 85 -22.71 -13.55 -9.79
C SER A 85 -23.41 -14.62 -10.63
N THR A 86 -23.01 -15.86 -10.39
CA THR A 86 -23.66 -17.03 -10.94
C THR A 86 -25.14 -17.06 -10.50
N GLY A 87 -26.05 -17.36 -11.42
CA GLY A 87 -27.48 -17.56 -11.20
C GLY A 87 -28.31 -16.28 -11.24
N THR A 88 -27.71 -15.10 -11.45
CA THR A 88 -28.45 -13.82 -11.49
C THR A 88 -28.80 -13.34 -12.91
N ALA A 89 -28.39 -14.08 -13.95
CA ALA A 89 -28.75 -13.83 -15.33
C ALA A 89 -30.27 -13.70 -15.50
N GLY A 90 -30.74 -12.62 -16.13
CA GLY A 90 -32.17 -12.40 -16.34
C GLY A 90 -32.99 -12.12 -15.08
N THR A 91 -32.34 -11.92 -13.93
CA THR A 91 -32.98 -11.51 -12.67
C THR A 91 -32.73 -10.03 -12.39
N ALA A 92 -33.35 -9.48 -11.33
CA ALA A 92 -33.05 -8.13 -10.86
C ALA A 92 -31.57 -7.94 -10.42
N GLY A 93 -30.87 -9.04 -10.11
CA GLY A 93 -29.45 -9.04 -9.76
C GLY A 93 -28.50 -9.18 -10.96
N GLU A 94 -28.99 -9.14 -12.20
CA GLU A 94 -28.14 -9.20 -13.39
C GLU A 94 -27.15 -8.02 -13.42
N GLY A 95 -25.89 -8.32 -13.75
CA GLY A 95 -24.80 -7.36 -13.86
C GLY A 95 -24.11 -7.00 -12.55
N ILE A 96 -24.43 -7.68 -11.44
CA ILE A 96 -23.79 -7.46 -10.14
C ILE A 96 -22.66 -8.48 -9.93
N THR A 97 -21.49 -8.02 -9.49
CA THR A 97 -20.33 -8.87 -9.11
C THR A 97 -20.72 -9.96 -8.11
N ALA A 98 -20.09 -11.13 -8.22
CA ALA A 98 -20.10 -12.11 -7.13
C ALA A 98 -19.40 -11.54 -5.88
N GLY A 99 -19.81 -11.99 -4.69
CA GLY A 99 -19.17 -11.58 -3.43
C GLY A 99 -17.75 -12.13 -3.23
N ASN A 100 -17.41 -13.24 -3.91
CA ASN A 100 -16.06 -13.78 -3.99
C ASN A 100 -15.88 -14.63 -5.27
N CYS A 101 -14.62 -14.77 -5.68
CA CYS A 101 -14.12 -15.55 -6.80
C CYS A 101 -13.34 -16.74 -6.23
N ALA A 102 -14.00 -17.87 -6.02
CA ALA A 102 -13.30 -19.12 -5.71
C ALA A 102 -13.09 -19.90 -7.01
N PRO A 103 -11.85 -20.26 -7.38
CA PRO A 103 -11.59 -21.13 -8.52
C PRO A 103 -11.87 -22.59 -8.12
N THR A 104 -13.15 -22.97 -8.02
CA THR A 104 -13.53 -24.38 -7.86
C THR A 104 -14.39 -24.79 -9.05
N TYR A 105 -13.90 -25.71 -9.88
CA TYR A 105 -14.73 -26.34 -10.92
C TYR A 105 -15.87 -27.14 -10.27
N PRO A 106 -17.09 -27.17 -10.85
CA PRO A 106 -17.54 -26.61 -12.13
C PRO A 106 -17.97 -25.13 -12.11
N SER A 107 -17.74 -24.40 -11.02
CA SER A 107 -18.13 -23.00 -10.85
C SER A 107 -16.92 -22.07 -10.87
N ASN A 108 -16.20 -22.01 -12.01
CA ASN A 108 -15.06 -21.11 -12.18
C ASN A 108 -15.51 -19.64 -12.14
N LYS A 109 -15.69 -19.08 -10.94
CA LYS A 109 -16.10 -17.69 -10.73
C LYS A 109 -15.04 -16.67 -11.13
N SER A 110 -13.85 -17.11 -11.55
CA SER A 110 -12.83 -16.22 -12.12
C SER A 110 -13.05 -15.95 -13.61
N VAL A 111 -14.00 -16.64 -14.25
CA VAL A 111 -14.47 -16.36 -15.62
C VAL A 111 -16.00 -16.25 -15.60
N GLY A 112 -16.53 -15.14 -16.10
CA GLY A 112 -17.98 -14.92 -16.11
C GLY A 112 -18.35 -13.72 -16.97
N ARG A 113 -19.62 -13.29 -16.91
CA ARG A 113 -20.05 -12.06 -17.58
C ARG A 113 -19.48 -10.83 -16.87
N LEU A 114 -19.27 -9.75 -17.62
CA LEU A 114 -18.82 -8.48 -17.07
C LEU A 114 -19.87 -7.90 -16.11
N PRO A 115 -19.51 -7.53 -14.86
CA PRO A 115 -20.46 -7.03 -13.85
C PRO A 115 -20.81 -5.55 -14.09
N TRP A 116 -21.49 -5.26 -15.20
CA TRP A 116 -21.75 -3.90 -15.70
C TRP A 116 -22.46 -2.97 -14.69
N ARG A 117 -23.38 -3.48 -13.86
CA ARG A 117 -24.02 -2.68 -12.81
C ARG A 117 -23.06 -2.29 -11.70
N THR A 118 -22.22 -3.23 -11.26
CA THR A 118 -21.17 -2.95 -10.27
C THR A 118 -20.20 -1.90 -10.78
N LEU A 119 -19.87 -1.97 -12.07
CA LEU A 119 -19.01 -0.99 -12.75
C LEU A 119 -19.70 0.37 -12.98
N GLY A 120 -21.01 0.49 -12.77
CA GLY A 120 -21.76 1.72 -12.95
C GLY A 120 -21.93 2.16 -14.41
N ILE A 121 -21.91 1.21 -15.34
CA ILE A 121 -22.11 1.45 -16.77
C ILE A 121 -23.39 0.76 -17.27
N ASP A 122 -23.87 1.14 -18.45
CA ASP A 122 -24.92 0.38 -19.13
C ASP A 122 -24.42 -0.99 -19.59
N ARG A 123 -25.35 -1.94 -19.80
CA ARG A 123 -25.03 -3.27 -20.31
C ARG A 123 -24.47 -3.20 -21.73
N LEU A 124 -23.14 -3.30 -21.84
CA LEU A 124 -22.46 -3.36 -23.13
C LEU A 124 -22.63 -4.73 -23.79
N VAL A 125 -22.87 -4.71 -25.08
CA VAL A 125 -22.93 -5.90 -25.95
C VAL A 125 -22.03 -5.69 -27.15
N ASP A 126 -21.51 -6.78 -27.68
CA ASP A 126 -20.71 -6.78 -28.89
C ASP A 126 -21.56 -6.56 -30.16
N ALA A 127 -20.92 -6.58 -31.32
CA ALA A 127 -21.57 -6.42 -32.62
C ALA A 127 -22.55 -7.56 -32.98
N SER A 128 -22.49 -8.70 -32.28
CA SER A 128 -23.43 -9.82 -32.41
C SER A 128 -24.56 -9.77 -31.37
N ALA A 129 -24.65 -8.67 -30.61
CA ALA A 129 -25.57 -8.45 -29.50
C ALA A 129 -25.33 -9.38 -28.29
N GLU A 130 -24.11 -9.91 -28.14
CA GLU A 130 -23.76 -10.81 -27.06
C GLU A 130 -23.14 -10.03 -25.88
N PRO A 131 -23.42 -10.41 -24.63
CA PRO A 131 -22.81 -9.78 -23.46
C PRO A 131 -21.30 -9.97 -23.42
N LEU A 132 -20.58 -8.98 -22.88
CA LEU A 132 -19.15 -9.11 -22.67
C LEU A 132 -18.83 -10.11 -21.55
N TRP A 133 -17.78 -10.89 -21.76
CA TRP A 133 -17.21 -11.81 -20.79
C TRP A 133 -15.95 -11.24 -20.16
N TYR A 134 -15.61 -11.74 -18.99
CA TYR A 134 -14.59 -11.19 -18.12
C TYR A 134 -13.90 -12.32 -17.37
N ALA A 135 -12.59 -12.46 -17.60
CA ALA A 135 -11.71 -13.33 -16.84
C ALA A 135 -10.81 -12.47 -15.95
N VAL A 136 -10.54 -12.94 -14.74
CA VAL A 136 -9.76 -12.19 -13.75
C VAL A 136 -8.75 -13.06 -13.01
N SER A 137 -7.58 -12.49 -12.76
CA SER A 137 -6.46 -13.16 -12.09
C SER A 137 -6.80 -13.49 -10.64
N PRO A 138 -6.63 -14.74 -10.19
CA PRO A 138 -7.00 -15.16 -8.83
C PRO A 138 -6.37 -14.34 -7.70
N ASN A 139 -5.13 -13.86 -7.90
CA ASN A 139 -4.43 -13.02 -6.92
C ASN A 139 -4.80 -11.53 -6.95
N TRP A 140 -5.79 -11.11 -7.73
CA TRP A 140 -6.27 -9.73 -7.81
C TRP A 140 -7.74 -9.55 -7.41
N VAL A 141 -8.38 -10.61 -6.93
CA VAL A 141 -9.81 -10.64 -6.55
C VAL A 141 -10.01 -11.22 -5.16
N LEU A 142 -11.15 -10.91 -4.54
CA LEU A 142 -11.55 -11.61 -3.31
C LEU A 142 -11.76 -13.09 -3.60
N THR A 143 -11.16 -13.96 -2.80
CA THR A 143 -11.42 -15.40 -2.86
C THR A 143 -12.13 -15.87 -1.59
N ALA A 144 -12.78 -17.02 -1.64
CA ALA A 144 -13.45 -17.58 -0.45
C ALA A 144 -12.48 -17.88 0.71
N GLY A 145 -11.19 -18.05 0.42
CA GLY A 145 -10.14 -18.38 1.39
C GLY A 145 -9.29 -17.20 1.85
N GLY A 146 -9.51 -15.98 1.34
CA GLY A 146 -8.75 -14.82 1.78
C GLY A 146 -8.76 -13.63 0.84
N SER A 147 -8.17 -12.54 1.36
CA SER A 147 -7.94 -11.27 0.68
C SER A 147 -6.61 -11.31 -0.10
N PRO A 148 -6.57 -10.87 -1.36
CA PRO A 148 -5.32 -10.75 -2.09
C PRO A 148 -4.44 -9.64 -1.50
N LEU A 149 -3.12 -9.80 -1.66
CA LEU A 149 -2.12 -8.78 -1.35
C LEU A 149 -1.74 -8.05 -2.64
N ILE A 150 -2.14 -6.78 -2.75
CA ILE A 150 -1.93 -5.97 -3.96
C ILE A 150 -1.11 -4.72 -3.64
N ASN A 151 0.08 -4.63 -4.25
CA ASN A 151 0.95 -3.47 -4.26
C ASN A 151 1.66 -3.33 -5.62
N ILE A 152 2.63 -2.42 -5.71
CA ILE A 152 3.36 -2.11 -6.96
C ILE A 152 4.15 -3.32 -7.51
N GLY A 153 4.58 -4.24 -6.64
CA GLY A 153 5.29 -5.46 -7.05
C GLY A 153 4.37 -6.63 -7.37
N THR A 154 3.05 -6.50 -7.19
CA THR A 154 2.11 -7.58 -7.52
C THR A 154 1.98 -7.70 -9.04
N THR A 155 2.18 -8.90 -9.58
CA THR A 155 1.97 -9.21 -11.00
C THR A 155 0.69 -10.01 -11.21
N GLY A 156 0.12 -9.98 -12.41
CA GLY A 156 -0.96 -10.86 -12.84
C GLY A 156 -0.50 -12.30 -13.04
N GLN A 157 -1.44 -13.23 -12.87
CA GLN A 157 -1.23 -14.67 -13.08
C GLN A 157 -1.82 -15.16 -14.41
N LEU A 158 -2.51 -14.30 -15.15
CA LEU A 158 -3.01 -14.64 -16.47
C LEU A 158 -1.96 -14.32 -17.54
N THR A 159 -2.11 -15.01 -18.68
CA THR A 159 -1.40 -14.73 -19.92
C THR A 159 -2.39 -14.58 -21.07
N PHE A 160 -2.08 -13.73 -22.04
CA PHE A 160 -2.91 -13.53 -23.24
C PHE A 160 -2.01 -13.39 -24.48
N ASP A 161 -2.12 -14.31 -25.45
CA ASP A 161 -1.27 -14.35 -26.67
C ASP A 161 0.23 -14.14 -26.35
N GLY A 162 0.73 -14.90 -25.37
CA GLY A 162 2.12 -14.79 -24.90
C GLY A 162 2.45 -13.56 -24.05
N THR A 163 1.52 -12.60 -23.90
CA THR A 163 1.65 -11.47 -22.97
C THR A 163 1.44 -11.98 -21.54
N ALA A 164 2.45 -11.85 -20.69
CA ALA A 164 2.36 -12.17 -19.25
C ALA A 164 1.84 -10.97 -18.43
N ASP A 165 1.72 -11.15 -17.11
CA ASP A 165 1.33 -10.08 -16.18
C ASP A 165 -0.07 -9.49 -16.47
N VAL A 166 -0.98 -10.36 -16.91
CA VAL A 166 -2.37 -10.02 -17.16
C VAL A 166 -3.18 -10.23 -15.89
N VAL A 167 -3.95 -9.21 -15.51
CA VAL A 167 -4.80 -9.24 -14.31
C VAL A 167 -6.27 -9.43 -14.65
N ALA A 168 -6.68 -9.06 -15.87
CA ALA A 168 -7.97 -9.40 -16.41
C ALA A 168 -7.99 -9.39 -17.94
N VAL A 169 -8.95 -10.11 -18.52
CA VAL A 169 -9.25 -10.10 -19.95
C VAL A 169 -10.75 -9.88 -20.11
N ILE A 170 -11.14 -8.93 -20.96
CA ILE A 170 -12.54 -8.69 -21.32
C ILE A 170 -12.72 -9.18 -22.75
N PHE A 171 -13.72 -10.03 -22.97
CA PHE A 171 -14.00 -10.66 -24.26
C PHE A 171 -15.33 -10.18 -24.84
N ALA A 172 -15.33 -9.94 -26.15
CA ALA A 172 -16.48 -9.84 -27.02
C ALA A 172 -16.60 -11.19 -27.75
N PRO A 173 -17.52 -12.07 -27.34
CA PRO A 173 -17.53 -13.48 -27.75
C PRO A 173 -17.99 -13.71 -29.20
N GLY A 174 -18.53 -12.67 -29.85
CA GLY A 174 -19.13 -12.76 -31.18
C GLY A 174 -20.26 -13.78 -31.27
N ARG A 175 -20.69 -14.08 -32.51
CA ARG A 175 -21.81 -14.98 -32.78
C ARG A 175 -21.48 -16.43 -32.37
N PRO A 176 -22.51 -17.25 -32.05
CA PRO A 176 -22.30 -18.67 -31.78
C PRO A 176 -21.63 -19.40 -32.95
N ILE A 177 -20.64 -20.23 -32.67
CA ILE A 177 -20.02 -21.12 -33.66
C ILE A 177 -20.50 -22.55 -33.52
N SER A 178 -20.67 -23.19 -34.69
CA SER A 178 -20.95 -24.62 -34.81
C SER A 178 -19.84 -25.25 -35.63
N SER A 179 -18.73 -25.59 -34.97
CA SER A 179 -17.57 -26.20 -35.63
C SER A 179 -16.88 -27.22 -34.73
N THR A 180 -16.11 -28.11 -35.36
CA THR A 180 -15.23 -29.06 -34.69
C THR A 180 -13.79 -28.72 -35.10
N PRO A 181 -12.88 -28.50 -34.15
CA PRO A 181 -11.48 -28.19 -34.46
C PRO A 181 -10.83 -29.25 -35.35
N THR A 182 -10.03 -28.81 -36.32
CA THR A 182 -9.15 -29.72 -37.07
C THR A 182 -8.03 -30.28 -36.18
N ALA A 183 -7.39 -31.37 -36.61
CA ALA A 183 -6.22 -31.92 -35.91
C ALA A 183 -5.09 -30.88 -35.69
N ALA A 184 -4.89 -29.94 -36.63
CA ALA A 184 -3.91 -28.87 -36.49
C ALA A 184 -4.30 -27.86 -35.39
N GLN A 185 -5.58 -27.49 -35.31
CA GLN A 185 -6.10 -26.59 -34.28
C GLN A 185 -6.09 -27.25 -32.90
N ILE A 186 -6.40 -28.55 -32.81
CA ILE A 186 -6.26 -29.34 -31.57
C ILE A 186 -4.78 -29.39 -31.16
N GLY A 187 -3.87 -29.59 -32.12
CA GLY A 187 -2.43 -29.55 -31.89
C GLY A 187 -1.92 -28.19 -31.38
N ALA A 188 -2.66 -27.12 -31.65
CA ALA A 188 -2.43 -25.77 -31.12
C ALA A 188 -3.16 -25.49 -29.79
N GLY A 189 -3.80 -26.50 -29.19
CA GLY A 189 -4.49 -26.39 -27.90
C GLY A 189 -5.97 -25.99 -27.98
N CYS A 190 -6.56 -25.88 -29.18
CA CYS A 190 -7.97 -25.53 -29.30
C CYS A 190 -8.88 -26.68 -28.85
N VAL A 191 -9.77 -26.38 -27.89
CA VAL A 191 -10.85 -27.27 -27.43
C VAL A 191 -12.25 -26.70 -27.73
N ALA A 192 -12.39 -25.90 -28.79
CA ALA A 192 -13.68 -25.36 -29.20
C ALA A 192 -14.70 -26.50 -29.43
N ARG A 193 -15.95 -26.21 -29.08
CA ARG A 193 -17.08 -27.14 -29.18
C ARG A 193 -18.25 -26.45 -29.88
N ASN A 194 -19.25 -27.24 -30.26
CA ASN A 194 -20.50 -26.70 -30.76
C ASN A 194 -21.19 -25.87 -29.66
N GLN A 195 -21.38 -24.58 -29.89
CA GLN A 195 -21.92 -23.68 -28.89
C GLN A 195 -23.45 -23.74 -28.90
N THR A 196 -24.02 -24.11 -27.75
CA THR A 196 -25.47 -24.16 -27.57
C THR A 196 -25.94 -22.99 -26.72
N ARG A 197 -26.05 -21.80 -27.34
CA ARG A 197 -26.60 -20.60 -26.69
C ARG A 197 -28.14 -20.62 -26.78
N ALA A 198 -28.81 -21.22 -25.79
CA ALA A 198 -30.27 -21.18 -25.70
C ALA A 198 -30.72 -19.77 -25.30
N ASP A 199 -31.43 -19.09 -26.22
CA ASP A 199 -31.89 -17.69 -26.17
C ASP A 199 -30.78 -16.65 -25.92
N ARG A 200 -30.46 -15.89 -26.98
CA ARG A 200 -29.46 -14.79 -27.01
C ARG A 200 -29.84 -13.61 -26.11
N THR A 201 -31.08 -13.56 -25.63
CA THR A 201 -31.55 -12.47 -24.77
C THR A 201 -31.58 -12.85 -23.31
N HIS A 202 -31.86 -14.10 -22.95
CA HIS A 202 -31.99 -14.50 -21.56
C HIS A 202 -31.66 -15.98 -21.39
N VAL A 203 -30.69 -16.30 -20.54
CA VAL A 203 -30.71 -17.64 -19.93
C VAL A 203 -32.07 -17.76 -19.25
N ALA A 204 -32.78 -18.90 -19.44
CA ALA A 204 -34.03 -19.14 -18.72
C ALA A 204 -33.80 -18.82 -17.24
N ALA A 205 -34.67 -17.98 -16.67
CA ALA A 205 -34.43 -17.34 -15.37
C ALA A 205 -33.86 -18.34 -14.34
N GLY A 206 -32.62 -18.09 -13.89
CA GLY A 206 -31.93 -18.93 -12.90
C GLY A 206 -30.91 -19.95 -13.44
N GLY A 207 -30.62 -19.97 -14.74
CA GLY A 207 -29.50 -20.74 -15.30
C GLY A 207 -28.21 -19.92 -15.44
N ASP A 208 -27.06 -20.57 -15.28
CA ASP A 208 -25.75 -19.98 -15.60
C ASP A 208 -25.34 -20.31 -17.04
N PRO A 209 -24.93 -19.31 -17.85
CA PRO A 209 -24.33 -19.60 -19.14
C PRO A 209 -22.96 -20.26 -18.91
N ASP A 210 -22.72 -21.37 -19.60
CA ASP A 210 -21.40 -22.03 -19.59
C ASP A 210 -20.43 -21.20 -20.43
N TYR A 211 -19.37 -20.66 -19.82
CA TYR A 211 -18.39 -19.82 -20.52
C TYR A 211 -17.78 -20.50 -21.74
N ARG A 212 -17.72 -21.84 -21.76
CA ARG A 212 -17.25 -22.64 -22.89
C ARG A 212 -18.19 -22.60 -24.10
N ASP A 213 -19.40 -22.05 -23.97
CA ASP A 213 -20.31 -21.75 -25.08
C ASP A 213 -20.10 -20.35 -25.67
N TYR A 214 -19.18 -19.57 -25.10
CA TYR A 214 -18.94 -18.18 -25.49
C TYR A 214 -17.47 -17.90 -25.78
N LEU A 215 -16.55 -18.58 -25.10
CA LEU A 215 -15.12 -18.34 -25.24
C LEU A 215 -14.46 -19.56 -25.84
N GLU A 216 -13.90 -19.39 -27.03
CA GLU A 216 -13.44 -20.50 -27.85
C GLU A 216 -11.99 -20.89 -27.58
N CYS A 217 -11.68 -22.16 -27.87
CA CYS A 217 -10.32 -22.70 -27.81
C CYS A 217 -9.57 -22.46 -26.47
N GLN A 218 -10.28 -22.21 -25.37
CA GLN A 218 -9.68 -21.95 -24.06
C GLN A 218 -9.04 -23.21 -23.46
N ASN A 219 -7.81 -23.08 -22.96
CA ASN A 219 -6.95 -24.21 -22.62
C ASN A 219 -7.49 -25.04 -21.45
N GLY A 220 -8.10 -26.19 -21.76
CA GLY A 220 -8.72 -27.11 -20.79
C GLY A 220 -7.76 -27.97 -19.96
N SER A 221 -6.67 -27.44 -19.41
CA SER A 221 -5.84 -28.19 -18.45
C SER A 221 -5.41 -27.36 -17.24
N ALA A 222 -5.38 -28.03 -16.08
CA ALA A 222 -5.21 -27.43 -14.77
C ALA A 222 -3.80 -26.80 -14.55
N PRO A 223 -3.68 -25.72 -13.74
CA PRO A 223 -4.79 -25.01 -13.11
C PRO A 223 -5.60 -24.23 -14.14
N ILE A 224 -6.92 -24.28 -13.97
CA ILE A 224 -7.95 -23.89 -14.95
C ILE A 224 -7.75 -22.43 -15.40
N ASP A 225 -7.60 -22.24 -16.72
CA ASP A 225 -7.70 -20.99 -17.47
C ASP A 225 -6.80 -19.83 -16.99
N ALA A 226 -5.48 -20.07 -16.88
CA ALA A 226 -4.46 -19.03 -16.72
C ALA A 226 -3.87 -18.50 -18.04
N ALA A 227 -4.25 -19.09 -19.18
CA ALA A 227 -3.76 -18.73 -20.50
C ALA A 227 -4.90 -18.58 -21.50
N PHE A 228 -4.98 -17.39 -22.09
CA PHE A 228 -5.97 -17.01 -23.09
C PHE A 228 -5.27 -16.59 -24.38
N GLY A 229 -6.02 -16.51 -25.47
CA GLY A 229 -5.48 -16.00 -26.72
C GLY A 229 -6.47 -16.05 -27.88
N VAL A 230 -6.15 -15.32 -28.93
CA VAL A 230 -6.87 -15.31 -30.21
C VAL A 230 -6.01 -15.74 -31.40
N ASP A 231 -4.76 -16.15 -31.15
CA ASP A 231 -3.78 -16.51 -32.19
C ASP A 231 -4.14 -17.77 -33.02
N ILE A 232 -5.09 -18.59 -32.56
CA ILE A 232 -5.52 -19.80 -33.27
C ILE A 232 -6.28 -19.39 -34.53
N THR A 233 -5.68 -19.57 -35.70
CA THR A 233 -6.28 -19.09 -36.95
C THR A 233 -7.47 -19.98 -37.35
N GLY A 234 -8.68 -19.40 -37.37
CA GLY A 234 -9.81 -19.94 -38.11
C GLY A 234 -9.66 -19.71 -39.62
N ASN A 235 -10.43 -20.44 -40.44
CA ASN A 235 -10.60 -20.10 -41.86
C ASN A 235 -12.09 -19.99 -42.20
N GLU A 236 -12.43 -19.38 -43.34
CA GLU A 236 -13.84 -19.15 -43.74
C GLU A 236 -14.68 -20.43 -43.80
N SER A 237 -14.04 -21.61 -43.94
CA SER A 237 -14.69 -22.93 -43.98
C SER A 237 -14.67 -23.68 -42.63
N ASN A 238 -13.86 -23.23 -41.67
CA ASN A 238 -13.74 -23.80 -40.33
C ASN A 238 -13.31 -22.71 -39.33
N LEU A 239 -14.30 -21.91 -38.92
CA LEU A 239 -14.15 -20.89 -37.90
C LEU A 239 -14.23 -21.57 -36.52
N VAL A 240 -13.13 -21.54 -35.78
CA VAL A 240 -13.03 -22.13 -34.43
C VAL A 240 -12.85 -21.09 -33.33
N ILE A 241 -12.60 -19.82 -33.71
CA ILE A 241 -12.52 -18.67 -32.80
C ILE A 241 -13.01 -17.43 -33.54
N ASN A 242 -13.82 -16.62 -32.88
CA ASN A 242 -14.24 -15.29 -33.35
C ASN A 242 -14.30 -14.26 -32.23
N ASP A 243 -13.81 -14.64 -31.05
CA ASP A 243 -13.60 -13.75 -29.92
C ASP A 243 -12.69 -12.58 -30.28
N GLN A 244 -13.05 -11.41 -29.75
CA GLN A 244 -12.13 -10.28 -29.64
C GLN A 244 -11.94 -9.96 -28.17
N ALA A 245 -10.75 -9.54 -27.78
CA ALA A 245 -10.48 -9.27 -26.38
C ALA A 245 -9.66 -8.00 -26.19
N VAL A 246 -9.79 -7.43 -24.99
CA VAL A 246 -8.88 -6.42 -24.48
C VAL A 246 -8.30 -6.90 -23.16
N VAL A 247 -6.99 -6.71 -23.01
CA VAL A 247 -6.22 -7.12 -21.85
C VAL A 247 -6.10 -5.95 -20.87
N ILE A 248 -6.19 -6.27 -19.58
CA ILE A 248 -5.82 -5.38 -18.48
C ILE A 248 -4.62 -6.00 -17.78
N THR A 249 -3.51 -5.28 -17.76
CA THR A 249 -2.27 -5.68 -17.09
C THR A 249 -2.20 -5.12 -15.66
N SER A 250 -1.31 -5.66 -14.81
CA SER A 250 -1.06 -5.05 -13.50
C SER A 250 -0.65 -3.58 -13.64
N LYS A 251 0.16 -3.29 -14.68
CA LYS A 251 0.58 -1.94 -15.06
C LYS A 251 -0.59 -0.99 -15.33
N ASP A 252 -1.62 -1.46 -16.04
CA ASP A 252 -2.82 -0.65 -16.31
C ASP A 252 -3.53 -0.27 -15.01
N VAL A 253 -3.73 -1.25 -14.11
CA VAL A 253 -4.39 -1.03 -12.82
C VAL A 253 -3.57 -0.09 -11.94
N LEU A 254 -2.28 -0.37 -11.77
CA LEU A 254 -1.39 0.41 -10.92
C LEU A 254 -1.27 1.86 -11.41
N ASN A 255 -1.20 2.09 -12.73
CA ASN A 255 -1.24 3.45 -13.27
C ASN A 255 -2.57 4.17 -12.99
N ALA A 256 -3.69 3.45 -13.05
CA ALA A 256 -5.00 4.03 -12.74
C ALA A 256 -5.15 4.40 -11.26
N ILE A 257 -4.49 3.67 -10.35
CA ILE A 257 -4.65 3.87 -8.90
C ILE A 257 -3.53 4.67 -8.21
N GLN A 258 -2.40 4.95 -8.85
CA GLN A 258 -1.28 5.68 -8.23
C GLN A 258 -1.72 7.01 -7.57
N GLY A 259 -2.53 7.81 -8.28
CA GLY A 259 -3.12 9.04 -7.73
C GLY A 259 -4.05 8.77 -6.54
N PRO A 260 -5.09 7.94 -6.70
CA PRO A 260 -5.96 7.51 -5.61
C PRO A 260 -5.25 6.95 -4.38
N VAL A 261 -4.18 6.15 -4.55
CA VAL A 261 -3.40 5.58 -3.45
C VAL A 261 -2.66 6.66 -2.68
N ALA A 262 -2.03 7.61 -3.37
CA ALA A 262 -1.37 8.74 -2.71
C ALA A 262 -2.37 9.64 -1.98
N GLU A 263 -3.56 9.86 -2.55
CA GLU A 263 -4.63 10.56 -1.87
C GLU A 263 -5.17 9.79 -0.65
N ARG A 264 -5.28 8.46 -0.73
CA ARG A 264 -5.64 7.63 0.42
C ARG A 264 -4.58 7.73 1.51
N LEU A 265 -3.30 7.65 1.15
CA LEU A 265 -2.17 7.82 2.06
C LEU A 265 -2.23 9.17 2.79
N GLN A 266 -2.55 10.23 2.06
CA GLN A 266 -2.78 11.58 2.58
C GLN A 266 -3.95 11.66 3.57
N ARG A 267 -5.00 10.86 3.36
CA ARG A 267 -6.22 10.87 4.17
C ARG A 267 -6.16 9.95 5.39
N THR A 268 -5.38 8.87 5.35
CA THR A 268 -5.45 7.82 6.38
C THR A 268 -4.14 7.58 7.14
N VAL A 269 -2.97 7.81 6.52
CA VAL A 269 -1.66 7.53 7.15
C VAL A 269 -0.98 8.81 7.60
N ALA A 270 -0.84 9.78 6.70
CA ALA A 270 -0.17 11.05 7.00
C ALA A 270 -0.77 11.78 8.23
N PRO A 271 -2.09 11.80 8.48
CA PRO A 271 -2.66 12.44 9.67
C PRO A 271 -2.30 11.71 10.98
N LEU A 272 -2.12 10.39 10.95
CA LEU A 272 -1.70 9.62 12.12
C LEU A 272 -0.23 9.89 12.45
N LEU A 273 0.66 9.84 11.44
CA LEU A 273 2.06 10.23 11.61
C LEU A 273 2.20 11.67 12.13
N SER A 274 1.30 12.54 11.68
CA SER A 274 1.24 13.91 12.13
C SER A 274 0.90 14.05 13.62
N GLU A 275 -0.08 13.28 14.10
CA GLU A 275 -0.48 13.27 15.49
C GLU A 275 0.61 12.66 16.37
N PHE A 276 1.26 11.61 15.88
CA PHE A 276 2.44 11.03 16.55
C PHE A 276 3.50 12.09 16.83
N ALA A 277 3.74 13.01 15.88
CA ALA A 277 4.76 14.04 16.04
C ALA A 277 4.54 14.98 17.23
N ASP A 278 3.30 15.06 17.76
CA ASP A 278 2.97 15.85 18.94
C ASP A 278 3.06 15.06 20.25
N THR A 279 3.23 13.73 20.19
CA THR A 279 3.22 12.88 21.40
C THR A 279 4.50 13.00 22.21
N TRP A 280 5.63 13.29 21.57
CA TRP A 280 6.92 13.48 22.21
C TRP A 280 7.05 14.90 22.80
N ILE A 281 7.76 15.02 23.92
CA ILE A 281 7.71 16.10 24.93
C ILE A 281 7.39 17.51 24.38
N THR A 282 6.51 18.21 25.10
CA THR A 282 6.16 19.64 24.97
C THR A 282 7.37 20.52 24.67
N GLY A 283 7.50 20.92 23.40
CA GLY A 283 8.53 21.86 22.92
C GLY A 283 9.15 21.45 21.59
N SER A 284 9.28 20.15 21.31
CA SER A 284 9.89 19.64 20.07
C SER A 284 9.01 18.59 19.42
N LYS A 285 8.41 18.93 18.28
CA LYS A 285 7.66 17.96 17.48
C LYS A 285 8.65 17.00 16.82
N PHE A 286 8.54 15.71 17.11
CA PHE A 286 9.57 14.72 16.77
C PHE A 286 9.03 13.62 15.87
N MET A 287 9.84 13.18 14.92
CA MET A 287 9.57 12.03 14.06
C MET A 287 10.79 11.11 14.01
N PRO A 288 10.58 9.77 13.94
CA PRO A 288 11.68 8.81 13.99
C PRO A 288 12.53 8.83 12.73
N TYR A 289 13.81 8.50 12.87
CA TYR A 289 14.70 8.32 11.72
C TYR A 289 14.19 7.24 10.76
N ALA A 290 14.48 7.43 9.47
CA ALA A 290 14.08 6.51 8.42
C ALA A 290 14.87 5.20 8.48
N VAL A 291 14.27 4.14 7.93
CA VAL A 291 14.98 2.91 7.57
C VAL A 291 15.85 3.24 6.37
N THR A 292 17.11 2.83 6.35
CA THR A 292 17.94 2.95 5.13
C THR A 292 17.20 2.35 3.95
N PHE A 293 17.11 3.10 2.85
CA PHE A 293 16.42 2.61 1.67
C PHE A 293 17.04 1.30 1.18
N SER A 294 16.22 0.27 1.10
CA SER A 294 16.49 -0.98 0.42
C SER A 294 15.42 -1.16 -0.65
N PRO A 295 15.74 -1.74 -1.82
CA PRO A 295 14.75 -2.03 -2.85
C PRO A 295 13.52 -2.74 -2.27
N PRO A 296 12.30 -2.25 -2.54
CA PRO A 296 11.06 -2.83 -2.05
C PRO A 296 10.92 -4.34 -2.35
N GLU A 297 11.47 -4.78 -3.48
CA GLU A 297 11.49 -6.15 -4.02
C GLU A 297 12.41 -7.08 -3.23
N ALA A 298 13.26 -6.54 -2.34
CA ALA A 298 14.14 -7.35 -1.49
C ALA A 298 13.41 -8.10 -0.38
N GLY A 299 12.09 -7.88 -0.20
CA GLY A 299 11.25 -8.70 0.69
C GLY A 299 11.64 -8.63 2.16
N LEU A 300 12.22 -7.51 2.62
CA LEU A 300 12.59 -7.32 4.03
C LEU A 300 11.42 -7.66 4.96
N ALA A 301 11.67 -8.41 6.03
CA ALA A 301 10.63 -8.71 7.01
C ALA A 301 10.13 -7.42 7.67
N LEU A 302 8.85 -7.35 8.03
CA LEU A 302 8.26 -6.18 8.72
C LEU A 302 9.08 -5.82 9.98
N ASN A 303 9.51 -6.82 10.74
CA ASN A 303 10.35 -6.66 11.95
C ASN A 303 11.75 -6.10 11.68
N SER A 304 12.18 -5.98 10.42
CA SER A 304 13.47 -5.39 10.04
C SER A 304 13.37 -3.93 9.61
N HIS A 305 12.17 -3.34 9.59
CA HIS A 305 11.94 -1.93 9.24
C HIS A 305 12.19 -1.00 10.44
N CYS A 306 13.35 -1.10 11.10
CA CYS A 306 13.78 -0.09 12.07
C CYS A 306 14.51 1.05 11.37
N GLY A 307 14.29 2.25 11.86
CA GLY A 307 15.12 3.38 11.48
C GLY A 307 16.57 3.20 11.91
N SER A 308 17.44 4.01 11.32
CA SER A 308 18.85 4.09 11.70
C SER A 308 19.21 5.53 12.08
N GLY A 309 19.94 5.71 13.18
CA GLY A 309 20.32 7.03 13.67
C GLY A 309 20.96 7.91 12.59
N GLY A 310 20.48 9.14 12.47
CA GLY A 310 20.97 10.12 11.49
C GLY A 310 20.49 9.89 10.05
N VAL A 311 19.70 8.84 9.77
CA VAL A 311 19.11 8.61 8.45
C VAL A 311 17.80 9.37 8.35
N ASN A 312 17.81 10.50 7.64
CA ASN A 312 16.64 11.35 7.47
C ASN A 312 15.76 10.97 6.28
N GLU A 313 16.21 10.11 5.38
CA GLU A 313 15.40 9.68 4.23
C GLU A 313 15.61 8.19 3.94
N GLY A 314 14.53 7.50 3.54
CA GLY A 314 14.53 6.08 3.23
C GLY A 314 13.14 5.47 3.26
N LEU A 315 12.96 4.33 3.92
CA LEU A 315 11.63 3.73 4.15
C LEU A 315 11.08 4.11 5.54
N LEU A 316 9.78 3.96 5.72
CA LEU A 316 9.10 4.29 6.97
C LEU A 316 9.47 3.26 8.08
N PRO A 317 9.85 3.70 9.30
CA PRO A 317 10.30 2.80 10.37
C PRO A 317 9.12 2.15 11.12
N ILE A 318 8.41 1.27 10.43
CA ILE A 318 7.17 0.64 10.93
C ILE A 318 7.38 -0.71 11.62
N ALA A 319 8.61 -1.07 11.98
CA ALA A 319 8.83 -2.32 12.70
C ALA A 319 8.10 -2.31 14.06
N PRO A 320 7.32 -3.38 14.37
CA PRO A 320 6.78 -3.56 15.71
C PRO A 320 7.92 -3.74 16.72
N ASN A 321 7.59 -3.71 18.01
CA ASN A 321 8.59 -3.83 19.09
C ASN A 321 9.11 -5.27 19.23
N ALA A 322 9.93 -5.69 18.27
CA ALA A 322 10.57 -7.00 18.20
C ALA A 322 12.02 -6.86 17.77
N ALA A 323 12.87 -7.83 18.11
CA ALA A 323 14.26 -7.86 17.64
C ALA A 323 14.31 -7.90 16.09
N PRO A 324 15.21 -7.15 15.44
CA PRO A 324 16.28 -6.32 16.01
C PRO A 324 15.84 -4.92 16.50
N CYS A 325 14.63 -4.47 16.21
CA CYS A 325 14.13 -3.11 16.50
C CYS A 325 13.55 -2.93 17.92
N SER A 326 14.11 -3.65 18.90
CA SER A 326 13.64 -3.60 20.29
C SER A 326 13.92 -2.24 20.91
N SER A 327 12.98 -1.71 21.69
CA SER A 327 13.14 -0.47 22.47
C SER A 327 13.10 -0.71 23.98
N GLN A 328 13.55 -1.89 24.41
CA GLN A 328 13.67 -2.23 25.83
C GLN A 328 14.72 -1.39 26.52
N TRP A 329 14.39 -0.88 27.71
CA TRP A 329 15.33 -0.10 28.51
C TRP A 329 16.64 -0.86 28.77
N SER A 330 17.75 -0.16 28.60
CA SER A 330 19.11 -0.63 28.82
C SER A 330 19.90 0.40 29.63
N GLY A 331 21.02 -0.02 30.24
CA GLY A 331 21.86 0.87 31.03
C GLY A 331 21.15 1.51 32.22
N THR A 332 20.09 0.88 32.73
CA THR A 332 19.28 1.46 33.81
C THR A 332 20.08 1.56 35.10
N THR A 333 20.19 2.77 35.65
CA THR A 333 20.92 3.03 36.89
C THR A 333 20.14 3.95 37.83
N LEU A 334 20.41 3.79 39.13
CA LEU A 334 20.03 4.72 40.19
C LEU A 334 21.29 5.11 40.98
N SER A 335 21.52 6.41 41.14
CA SER A 335 22.63 6.95 41.93
C SER A 335 22.20 8.21 42.67
N GLY A 336 22.89 8.58 43.74
CA GLY A 336 22.56 9.79 44.51
C GLY A 336 23.29 9.86 45.84
N ASP A 337 23.29 11.05 46.44
CA ASP A 337 23.93 11.28 47.72
C ASP A 337 23.01 10.89 48.88
N GLY A 338 23.53 10.08 49.82
CA GLY A 338 22.79 9.66 51.01
C GLY A 338 21.76 8.56 50.76
N ILE A 339 21.91 7.81 49.66
CA ILE A 339 21.11 6.62 49.36
C ILE A 339 22.00 5.38 49.21
N ASP A 340 21.42 4.21 49.44
CA ASP A 340 21.99 2.90 49.10
C ASP A 340 21.19 2.32 47.93
N SER A 341 21.79 2.31 46.73
CA SER A 341 21.13 1.85 45.50
C SER A 341 21.00 0.33 45.52
N LEU A 342 19.77 -0.19 45.44
CA LEU A 342 19.49 -1.62 45.40
C LEU A 342 19.43 -2.17 43.97
N GLY A 343 19.72 -1.32 42.98
CA GLY A 343 19.70 -1.66 41.57
C GLY A 343 18.35 -1.48 40.90
N CYS A 344 18.35 -1.80 39.61
CA CYS A 344 17.19 -1.75 38.73
C CYS A 344 17.09 -3.07 37.96
N SER A 345 15.86 -3.54 37.74
CA SER A 345 15.61 -4.77 36.99
C SER A 345 14.24 -4.76 36.36
N ALA A 346 14.09 -5.47 35.24
CA ALA A 346 12.81 -5.90 34.70
C ALA A 346 12.85 -7.42 34.63
N ALA A 347 11.77 -8.11 35.03
CA ALA A 347 11.73 -9.57 35.02
C ALA A 347 11.72 -10.13 33.59
N THR A 348 11.06 -9.43 32.67
CA THR A 348 11.05 -9.72 31.24
C THR A 348 11.12 -8.44 30.41
N ALA A 349 11.34 -8.64 29.11
CA ALA A 349 11.26 -7.66 28.03
C ALA A 349 10.01 -6.76 28.04
N SER A 350 8.88 -7.28 28.51
CA SER A 350 7.59 -6.60 28.56
C SER A 350 7.25 -6.04 29.94
N ASP A 351 8.02 -6.41 30.97
CA ASP A 351 7.74 -5.98 32.33
C ASP A 351 8.23 -4.55 32.58
N PRO A 352 7.53 -3.80 33.43
CA PRO A 352 7.99 -2.49 33.86
C PRO A 352 9.34 -2.60 34.56
N VAL A 353 10.15 -1.56 34.42
CA VAL A 353 11.44 -1.48 35.09
C VAL A 353 11.20 -1.07 36.53
N ILE A 354 11.72 -1.87 37.46
CA ILE A 354 11.64 -1.64 38.90
C ILE A 354 13.02 -1.27 39.40
N CYS A 355 13.11 -0.10 40.03
CA CYS A 355 14.32 0.49 40.56
C CYS A 355 14.13 0.78 42.04
N SER A 356 15.05 0.36 42.91
CA SER A 356 14.92 0.57 44.34
C SER A 356 16.16 1.19 44.95
N PHE A 357 15.97 2.03 45.96
CA PHE A 357 17.04 2.54 46.80
C PHE A 357 16.59 2.63 48.26
N ARG A 358 17.55 2.57 49.18
CA ARG A 358 17.32 2.83 50.59
C ARG A 358 17.80 4.21 50.96
N TYR A 359 17.11 4.82 51.91
CA TYR A 359 17.58 6.02 52.60
C TYR A 359 17.51 5.80 54.10
N TYR A 360 18.30 6.57 54.82
CA TYR A 360 18.53 6.40 56.25
C TYR A 360 17.95 7.56 57.06
N ARG A 361 17.44 7.25 58.25
CA ARG A 361 16.85 8.22 59.17
C ARG A 361 17.35 7.98 60.59
N PHE A 362 17.64 9.05 61.32
CA PHE A 362 17.99 8.93 62.73
C PHE A 362 16.77 8.52 63.57
N THR A 363 16.94 7.56 64.47
CA THR A 363 15.95 7.26 65.50
C THR A 363 15.87 8.41 66.51
N ALA A 364 14.87 8.41 67.40
CA ALA A 364 14.80 9.39 68.49
C ALA A 364 16.08 9.36 69.36
N LEU A 365 16.64 8.17 69.59
CA LEU A 365 17.90 8.00 70.30
C LEU A 365 19.08 8.56 69.50
N GLY A 366 19.13 8.31 68.18
CA GLY A 366 20.15 8.85 67.29
C GLY A 366 20.15 10.38 67.24
N GLN A 367 18.96 10.99 67.19
CA GLN A 367 18.79 12.45 67.25
C GLN A 367 19.27 13.02 68.58
N PHE A 368 18.93 12.37 69.70
CA PHE A 368 19.33 12.79 71.03
C PHE A 368 20.85 12.71 71.23
N ILE A 369 21.47 11.59 70.83
CA ILE A 369 22.91 11.37 71.02
C ILE A 369 23.76 12.27 70.11
N LEU A 370 23.33 12.47 68.86
CA LEU A 370 24.11 13.22 67.87
C LEU A 370 23.74 14.71 67.83
N GLY A 371 22.73 15.15 68.57
CA GLY A 371 22.28 16.54 68.62
C GLY A 371 21.74 17.06 67.27
N LEU A 372 21.30 16.17 66.39
CA LEU A 372 20.85 16.49 65.03
C LEU A 372 19.32 16.61 64.99
N THR A 373 18.82 17.84 64.82
CA THR A 373 17.41 18.12 64.58
C THR A 373 17.27 18.89 63.27
N GLY A 374 16.72 18.25 62.24
CA GLY A 374 16.55 18.90 60.94
C GLY A 374 15.68 18.10 59.97
N SER A 375 14.87 18.82 59.20
CA SER A 375 14.31 18.30 57.95
C SER A 375 15.41 18.29 56.88
N GLY A 376 15.43 17.24 56.07
CA GLY A 376 16.36 17.11 54.97
C GLY A 376 15.68 16.45 53.77
N SER A 377 16.39 16.44 52.64
CA SER A 377 15.97 15.73 51.43
C SER A 377 17.09 14.86 50.87
N VAL A 378 16.85 13.60 50.55
CA VAL A 378 17.79 12.84 49.69
C VAL A 378 17.26 12.82 48.27
N THR A 379 18.16 12.79 47.30
CA THR A 379 17.81 12.76 45.88
C THR A 379 18.49 11.56 45.24
N ALA A 380 17.69 10.73 44.56
CA ALA A 380 18.16 9.68 43.68
C ALA A 380 17.94 10.11 42.23
N SER A 381 18.99 10.10 41.42
CA SER A 381 18.94 10.30 39.98
C SER A 381 18.84 8.95 39.27
N GLY A 382 17.79 8.78 38.47
CA GLY A 382 17.60 7.62 37.61
C GLY A 382 17.96 7.95 36.16
N GLN A 383 18.64 7.02 35.49
CA GLN A 383 18.97 7.11 34.07
C GLN A 383 18.69 5.77 33.38
N ALA A 384 18.22 5.81 32.14
CA ALA A 384 18.07 4.64 31.27
C ALA A 384 18.13 5.05 29.80
N SER A 385 18.52 4.14 28.91
CA SER A 385 18.51 4.37 27.46
C SER A 385 17.68 3.31 26.75
N ALA A 386 16.77 3.73 25.89
CA ALA A 386 15.94 2.85 25.07
C ALA A 386 16.48 2.82 23.63
N PRO A 387 17.04 1.69 23.17
CA PRO A 387 17.57 1.59 21.83
C PRO A 387 16.48 1.71 20.77
N HIS A 388 16.80 2.26 19.61
CA HIS A 388 15.87 2.43 18.48
C HIS A 388 14.58 3.23 18.77
N ALA A 389 14.43 3.83 19.95
CA ALA A 389 13.24 4.58 20.33
C ALA A 389 13.05 5.85 19.49
N ALA A 390 14.14 6.52 19.11
CA ALA A 390 14.13 7.64 18.17
C ALA A 390 14.20 7.18 16.70
N ALA A 391 14.15 5.87 16.46
CA ALA A 391 14.20 5.25 15.14
C ALA A 391 12.98 4.36 14.89
N SER A 392 11.91 4.53 15.69
CA SER A 392 10.66 3.80 15.55
C SER A 392 9.49 4.59 16.17
N PHE A 393 8.26 4.27 15.79
CA PHE A 393 7.07 4.95 16.31
C PHE A 393 6.67 4.42 17.71
N ARG A 394 7.47 4.75 18.74
CA ARG A 394 7.18 4.40 20.14
C ARG A 394 6.42 5.51 20.86
N ALA A 395 5.47 5.11 21.71
CA ALA A 395 4.83 6.03 22.62
C ALA A 395 5.84 6.49 23.68
N PRO A 396 6.06 7.81 23.86
CA PRO A 396 6.89 8.31 24.94
C PRO A 396 6.19 8.11 26.28
N ILE A 397 6.98 7.98 27.34
CA ILE A 397 6.46 8.03 28.72
C ILE A 397 6.52 9.46 29.26
N ALA A 398 5.65 9.77 30.20
CA ALA A 398 5.61 11.02 30.94
C ALA A 398 6.10 10.82 32.38
N GLN A 399 6.37 11.94 33.07
CA GLN A 399 6.72 11.92 34.49
C GLN A 399 5.68 11.19 35.35
N SER A 400 4.39 11.29 34.99
CA SER A 400 3.29 10.63 35.68
C SER A 400 3.32 9.10 35.57
N ASP A 401 4.05 8.55 34.60
CA ASP A 401 4.17 7.10 34.40
C ASP A 401 5.21 6.48 35.33
N ILE A 402 6.01 7.31 36.01
CA ILE A 402 6.93 6.86 37.06
C ILE A 402 6.16 6.80 38.38
N THR A 403 5.80 5.59 38.77
CA THR A 403 5.13 5.32 40.04
C THR A 403 6.14 5.17 41.17
N VAL A 404 5.77 5.65 42.36
CA VAL A 404 6.58 5.55 43.58
C VAL A 404 5.76 4.81 44.63
N THR A 405 6.33 3.79 45.27
CA THR A 405 5.64 3.10 46.36
C THR A 405 5.52 4.02 47.58
N ALA A 406 4.29 4.22 48.06
CA ALA A 406 3.86 4.91 49.28
C ALA A 406 4.77 6.06 49.81
N GLY A 407 4.44 7.29 49.40
CA GLY A 407 4.45 8.48 50.27
C GLY A 407 5.78 9.17 50.61
N ALA A 408 6.94 8.70 50.14
CA ALA A 408 8.22 9.29 50.54
C ALA A 408 8.92 10.13 49.47
N ALA A 409 8.85 9.77 48.17
CA ALA A 409 9.58 10.46 47.12
C ALA A 409 8.66 11.19 46.12
N THR A 410 9.06 12.40 45.70
CA THR A 410 8.47 13.11 44.57
C THR A 410 9.37 12.99 43.34
N ILE A 411 8.79 12.74 42.16
CA ILE A 411 9.53 12.75 40.91
C ILE A 411 9.66 14.20 40.41
N GLY A 412 10.84 14.57 39.93
CA GLY A 412 11.13 15.85 39.30
C GLY A 412 12.31 15.72 38.33
N GLY A 413 12.69 16.81 37.66
CA GLY A 413 13.82 16.80 36.71
C GLY A 413 13.66 15.74 35.60
N PHE A 414 12.41 15.40 35.24
CA PHE A 414 12.11 14.40 34.24
C PHE A 414 12.50 14.89 32.84
N SER A 415 13.14 14.02 32.09
CA SER A 415 13.52 14.25 30.70
C SER A 415 13.52 12.92 29.94
N LEU A 416 12.95 12.91 28.75
CA LEU A 416 13.02 11.80 27.80
C LEU A 416 13.43 12.38 26.44
N VAL A 417 14.69 12.19 26.06
CA VAL A 417 15.31 12.91 24.94
C VAL A 417 15.70 11.93 23.84
N PRO A 418 15.08 12.04 22.64
CA PRO A 418 15.56 11.37 21.43
C PRO A 418 17.02 11.71 21.13
N GLN A 419 17.83 10.72 20.76
CA GLN A 419 19.24 10.86 20.46
C GLN A 419 19.53 10.73 18.96
N ALA A 420 20.61 11.35 18.50
CA ALA A 420 21.07 11.23 17.12
C ALA A 420 21.48 9.79 16.73
N SER A 421 21.82 8.94 17.71
CA SER A 421 22.08 7.51 17.52
C SER A 421 20.85 6.70 17.10
N GLY A 422 19.64 7.25 17.28
CA GLY A 422 18.39 6.52 17.12
C GLY A 422 17.80 6.00 18.42
N ASP A 423 18.48 6.22 19.56
CA ASP A 423 18.01 5.83 20.89
C ASP A 423 17.21 6.96 21.56
N ALA A 424 16.64 6.71 22.74
CA ALA A 424 16.09 7.76 23.58
C ALA A 424 16.55 7.60 25.03
N ASP A 425 17.00 8.69 25.63
CA ASP A 425 17.54 8.69 26.99
C ASP A 425 16.52 9.24 27.97
N LEU A 426 16.23 8.46 29.01
CA LEU A 426 15.42 8.83 30.15
C LEU A 426 16.32 9.31 31.28
N ALA A 427 15.97 10.45 31.86
CA ALA A 427 16.53 10.94 33.12
C ALA A 427 15.40 11.44 34.03
N PHE A 428 15.52 11.18 35.33
CA PHE A 428 14.62 11.73 36.33
C PHE A 428 15.30 11.81 37.68
N THR A 429 14.73 12.59 38.59
CA THR A 429 15.14 12.68 39.99
C THR A 429 13.98 12.29 40.89
N ALA A 430 14.25 11.46 41.89
CA ALA A 430 13.33 11.12 42.96
C ALA A 430 13.83 11.75 44.26
N THR A 431 13.07 12.70 44.79
CA THR A 431 13.44 13.45 45.99
C THR A 431 12.60 12.99 47.17
N VAL A 432 13.24 12.43 48.19
CA VAL A 432 12.59 12.06 49.44
C VAL A 432 12.76 13.19 50.45
N THR A 433 11.66 13.76 50.92
CA THR A 433 11.68 14.76 52.00
C THR A 433 11.13 14.14 53.28
N ALA A 434 11.95 14.07 54.31
CA ALA A 434 11.55 13.52 55.60
C ALA A 434 12.29 14.22 56.76
N PRO A 435 11.71 14.24 57.97
CA PRO A 435 12.45 14.69 59.13
C PRO A 435 13.54 13.68 59.49
N ASN A 436 14.68 14.20 59.93
CA ASN A 436 15.81 13.48 60.50
C ASN A 436 16.48 12.51 59.52
N ILE A 437 16.59 12.92 58.25
CA ILE A 437 17.37 12.18 57.26
C ILE A 437 18.85 12.14 57.68
N CYS A 438 19.44 10.95 57.63
CA CYS A 438 20.87 10.76 57.77
C CYS A 438 21.52 10.91 56.40
N LYS A 439 22.20 12.04 56.16
CA LYS A 439 23.05 12.25 54.97
C LYS A 439 24.50 11.97 55.32
N ASP A 440 25.18 11.26 54.43
CA ASP A 440 26.58 10.84 54.62
C ASP A 440 27.61 11.98 54.55
N SER A 441 27.15 13.22 54.39
CA SER A 441 27.98 14.39 54.12
C SER A 441 28.75 14.93 55.32
N LEU A 442 28.42 14.53 56.56
CA LEU A 442 29.05 15.13 57.75
C LEU A 442 30.44 14.54 58.09
N LEU A 443 30.76 13.29 57.68
CA LEU A 443 32.00 12.59 58.09
C LEU A 443 32.54 11.58 57.04
N GLY A 444 32.28 11.81 55.74
CA GLY A 444 32.97 11.07 54.68
C GLY A 444 32.42 9.68 54.33
N GLY A 445 31.10 9.49 54.33
CA GLY A 445 30.51 8.39 53.54
C GLY A 445 30.30 7.04 54.24
N LEU A 446 30.46 6.92 55.57
CA LEU A 446 30.45 5.60 56.25
C LEU A 446 29.49 5.47 57.43
N LEU A 447 28.74 6.50 57.85
CA LEU A 447 28.04 6.45 59.15
C LEU A 447 26.61 5.94 59.07
N CYS A 448 25.85 6.33 58.06
CA CYS A 448 24.40 6.05 58.06
C CYS A 448 24.09 4.55 57.87
N SER A 449 24.89 3.85 57.05
CA SER A 449 24.73 2.41 56.82
C SER A 449 25.32 1.55 57.94
N THR A 450 26.41 1.99 58.59
CA THR A 450 27.09 1.25 59.66
C THR A 450 26.46 1.42 61.04
N LEU A 451 25.80 2.55 61.30
CA LEU A 451 25.04 2.82 62.54
C LEU A 451 23.60 2.27 62.50
N SER A 452 23.30 1.43 61.51
CA SER A 452 21.98 0.81 61.37
C SER A 452 21.60 -0.01 62.61
N GLY A 453 20.34 0.10 63.04
CA GLY A 453 19.84 -0.50 64.28
C GLY A 453 19.34 0.54 65.27
N LEU A 454 20.01 0.69 66.42
CA LEU A 454 19.52 1.53 67.53
C LEU A 454 19.50 3.04 67.20
N LEU A 455 20.44 3.52 66.38
CA LEU A 455 20.64 4.95 66.09
C LEU A 455 20.08 5.39 64.74
N VAL A 456 20.02 4.47 63.76
CA VAL A 456 19.56 4.75 62.40
C VAL A 456 18.63 3.63 61.91
N THR A 457 17.49 4.01 61.34
CA THR A 457 16.60 3.11 60.59
C THR A 457 16.69 3.40 59.10
N ASN A 458 16.35 2.42 58.27
CA ASN A 458 16.26 2.61 56.83
C ASN A 458 14.81 2.44 56.35
N ALA A 459 14.52 3.05 55.21
CA ALA A 459 13.30 2.81 54.46
C ALA A 459 13.67 2.61 52.98
N THR A 460 12.95 1.72 52.31
CA THR A 460 13.16 1.42 50.89
C THR A 460 12.14 2.19 50.06
N VAL A 461 12.61 2.89 49.05
CA VAL A 461 11.79 3.50 48.01
C VAL A 461 11.90 2.63 46.76
N THR A 462 10.75 2.30 46.19
CA THR A 462 10.67 1.60 44.91
C THR A 462 10.01 2.49 43.89
N LEU A 463 10.68 2.63 42.77
CA LEU A 463 10.29 3.39 41.59
C LEU A 463 9.98 2.38 40.49
N GLN A 464 8.88 2.59 39.77
CA GLN A 464 8.51 1.72 38.68
C GLN A 464 8.02 2.55 37.49
N TYR A 465 8.54 2.26 36.30
CA TYR A 465 8.13 2.90 35.05
C TYR A 465 7.99 1.87 33.92
N PRO A 466 7.07 2.07 32.96
CA PRO A 466 6.78 1.08 31.93
C PRO A 466 7.87 1.02 30.83
N GLN A 467 7.86 -0.06 30.06
CA GLN A 467 8.59 -0.12 28.78
C GLN A 467 7.97 0.85 27.76
N LEU A 468 8.73 1.26 26.75
CA LEU A 468 8.19 2.04 25.65
C LEU A 468 7.27 1.16 24.79
N GLY A 469 5.99 1.54 24.75
CA GLY A 469 4.94 0.84 24.01
C GLY A 469 4.83 1.25 22.54
N MET A 470 3.94 0.58 21.81
CA MET A 470 3.52 1.02 20.48
C MET A 470 2.72 2.32 20.59
N ALA A 471 2.85 3.19 19.60
CA ALA A 471 2.11 4.45 19.56
C ALA A 471 0.61 4.21 19.32
N SER A 472 -0.20 4.58 20.30
CA SER A 472 -1.66 4.57 20.23
C SER A 472 -2.16 6.00 20.04
N LEU A 473 -2.84 6.26 18.92
CA LEU A 473 -3.20 7.61 18.47
C LEU A 473 -4.72 7.78 18.47
N ALA A 474 -5.22 8.87 19.03
CA ALA A 474 -6.66 9.15 19.05
C ALA A 474 -7.25 9.43 17.66
N GLY A 475 -6.40 9.73 16.66
CA GLY A 475 -6.83 10.01 15.29
C GLY A 475 -7.61 11.31 15.20
N THR A 476 -7.29 12.28 16.04
CA THR A 476 -7.87 13.63 16.08
C THR A 476 -7.73 14.38 14.75
N ARG A 477 -6.68 14.06 13.97
CA ARG A 477 -6.40 14.67 12.66
C ARG A 477 -7.07 13.95 11.49
N LEU A 478 -7.69 12.80 11.72
CA LEU A 478 -8.45 12.07 10.70
C LEU A 478 -9.86 12.66 10.54
N THR A 479 -10.36 12.68 9.31
CA THR A 479 -11.75 13.03 9.05
C THR A 479 -12.69 11.93 9.55
N ASN A 480 -13.96 12.26 9.79
CA ASN A 480 -14.96 11.25 10.16
C ASN A 480 -15.11 10.15 9.09
N ALA A 481 -14.95 10.50 7.82
CA ALA A 481 -14.97 9.53 6.72
C ALA A 481 -13.77 8.57 6.76
N ALA A 482 -12.61 9.01 7.26
CA ALA A 482 -11.43 8.17 7.39
C ALA A 482 -11.51 7.19 8.57
N LYS A 483 -12.21 7.56 9.66
CA LYS A 483 -12.41 6.71 10.85
C LYS A 483 -13.44 5.58 10.65
N ASN A 484 -13.63 5.15 9.41
CA ASN A 484 -14.72 4.25 9.06
C ASN A 484 -14.65 2.95 9.89
N GLY A 485 -15.76 2.54 10.50
CA GLY A 485 -15.89 1.25 11.19
C GLY A 485 -15.14 1.14 12.54
N HIS A 486 -14.13 1.97 12.81
CA HIS A 486 -13.38 1.97 14.06
C HIS A 486 -13.10 3.40 14.54
N ALA A 487 -13.71 3.77 15.67
CA ALA A 487 -13.28 4.95 16.42
C ALA A 487 -12.05 4.53 17.24
N GLY A 488 -10.94 5.25 17.09
CA GLY A 488 -9.68 4.92 17.75
C GLY A 488 -9.77 4.80 19.28
N PRO A 489 -8.64 4.53 19.94
CA PRO A 489 -7.30 4.85 19.47
C PRO A 489 -6.72 3.81 18.50
N PHE A 490 -5.89 4.27 17.56
CA PHE A 490 -5.31 3.50 16.48
C PHE A 490 -3.85 3.14 16.80
N ASP A 491 -3.49 1.88 16.64
CA ASP A 491 -2.10 1.44 16.71
C ASP A 491 -1.42 1.68 15.36
N LEU A 492 -0.38 2.52 15.35
CA LEU A 492 0.31 2.88 14.11
C LEU A 492 1.09 1.71 13.49
N LEU A 493 1.57 0.78 14.32
CA LEU A 493 2.49 -0.29 13.92
C LEU A 493 1.79 -1.64 13.73
N ASN A 494 0.66 -1.84 14.41
CA ASN A 494 -0.12 -3.06 14.34
C ASN A 494 -1.62 -2.78 14.14
N PRO A 495 -2.02 -2.18 13.00
CA PRO A 495 -3.43 -1.92 12.72
C PRO A 495 -4.24 -3.20 12.58
N ILE A 496 -5.53 -3.11 12.90
CA ILE A 496 -6.52 -4.17 12.70
C ILE A 496 -7.45 -3.85 11.53
N ALA A 497 -8.16 -4.86 11.00
CA ALA A 497 -9.13 -4.66 9.94
C ALA A 497 -10.20 -3.64 10.36
N GLY A 498 -10.49 -2.67 9.49
CA GLY A 498 -11.32 -1.51 9.80
C GLY A 498 -10.55 -0.27 10.27
N ASP A 499 -9.26 -0.39 10.64
CA ASP A 499 -8.44 0.79 10.90
C ASP A 499 -8.17 1.57 9.59
N PRO A 500 -8.14 2.91 9.63
CA PRO A 500 -7.96 3.76 8.45
C PRO A 500 -6.72 3.41 7.62
N HIS A 501 -5.61 3.04 8.28
CA HIS A 501 -4.33 2.71 7.68
C HIS A 501 -4.06 1.20 7.57
N PHE A 502 -5.02 0.34 7.89
CA PHE A 502 -4.85 -1.12 7.83
C PHE A 502 -4.35 -1.58 6.45
N TRP A 503 -4.98 -1.07 5.38
CA TRP A 503 -4.60 -1.36 3.99
C TRP A 503 -3.11 -1.14 3.69
N PHE A 504 -2.49 -0.16 4.35
CA PHE A 504 -1.12 0.27 4.09
C PHE A 504 -0.11 -0.77 4.59
N VAL A 505 -0.36 -1.34 5.77
CA VAL A 505 0.46 -2.40 6.37
C VAL A 505 0.09 -3.75 5.75
N GLN A 506 -1.20 -4.08 5.68
CA GLN A 506 -1.70 -5.38 5.20
C GLN A 506 -1.28 -5.71 3.76
N ASN A 507 -1.28 -4.72 2.87
CA ASN A 507 -0.88 -4.93 1.47
C ASN A 507 0.59 -4.56 1.20
N GLU A 508 1.35 -4.25 2.25
CA GLU A 508 2.77 -3.90 2.16
C GLU A 508 3.09 -2.65 1.32
N TRP A 509 2.17 -1.68 1.26
CA TRP A 509 2.42 -0.40 0.59
C TRP A 509 3.54 0.42 1.23
N TYR A 510 3.84 0.16 2.51
CA TYR A 510 4.99 0.74 3.19
C TYR A 510 6.34 0.43 2.51
N ARG A 511 6.45 -0.71 1.80
CA ARG A 511 7.67 -1.06 1.05
C ARG A 511 7.92 -0.10 -0.10
N TYR A 512 6.86 0.41 -0.71
CA TYR A 512 6.91 1.29 -1.89
C TYR A 512 6.63 2.75 -1.55
N THR A 513 6.75 3.12 -0.26
CA THR A 513 6.53 4.48 0.22
C THR A 513 7.83 5.02 0.77
N TYR A 514 8.42 5.96 0.03
CA TYR A 514 9.60 6.68 0.46
C TYR A 514 9.22 7.67 1.56
N TYR A 515 10.00 7.69 2.63
CA TYR A 515 9.84 8.54 3.78
C TYR A 515 11.02 9.49 3.86
N ALA A 516 10.74 10.79 3.94
CA ALA A 516 11.74 11.81 4.18
C ALA A 516 11.34 12.66 5.38
N LEU A 517 12.33 13.00 6.21
CA LEU A 517 12.22 13.72 7.45
C LEU A 517 13.05 15.01 7.37
N ALA A 518 12.46 16.13 7.77
CA ALA A 518 13.20 17.36 8.00
C ALA A 518 14.16 17.17 9.19
N PRO A 519 15.46 17.51 9.07
CA PRO A 519 16.37 17.43 10.21
C PRO A 519 15.89 18.24 11.44
N SER A 520 15.09 19.29 11.25
CA SER A 520 14.44 20.07 12.31
C SER A 520 13.38 19.30 13.12
N ALA A 521 12.83 18.23 12.55
CA ALA A 521 11.85 17.35 13.20
C ALA A 521 12.46 16.01 13.64
N SER A 522 13.77 15.81 13.43
CA SER A 522 14.51 14.64 13.90
C SER A 522 15.12 14.88 15.29
N ALA A 523 15.74 13.85 15.87
CA ALA A 523 16.49 14.00 17.13
C ALA A 523 17.69 14.96 17.01
N ALA A 524 18.18 15.23 15.80
CA ALA A 524 19.24 16.22 15.57
C ALA A 524 18.75 17.68 15.74
N GLN A 525 17.43 17.92 15.67
CA GLN A 525 16.77 19.23 15.86
C GLN A 525 17.48 20.41 15.17
N THR A 526 17.90 20.23 13.92
CA THR A 526 18.65 21.26 13.19
C THR A 526 17.71 22.39 12.74
N VAL A 527 17.84 23.58 13.33
CA VAL A 527 16.95 24.73 13.06
C VAL A 527 16.97 25.11 11.57
N GLY A 528 15.80 25.44 11.00
CA GLY A 528 15.67 25.98 9.64
C GLY A 528 15.79 24.98 8.49
N SER A 529 15.77 23.67 8.77
CA SER A 529 15.98 22.60 7.78
C SER A 529 14.69 21.87 7.35
N HIS A 530 13.64 22.62 7.04
CA HIS A 530 12.38 22.01 6.56
C HIS A 530 12.51 21.44 5.15
N LEU A 531 11.68 20.44 4.83
CA LEU A 531 11.60 19.88 3.48
C LEU A 531 10.85 20.84 2.55
N VAL A 532 11.29 20.87 1.30
CA VAL A 532 10.67 21.66 0.23
C VAL A 532 9.81 20.76 -0.66
N VAL A 533 8.55 21.14 -0.88
CA VAL A 533 7.63 20.49 -1.81
C VAL A 533 7.14 21.54 -2.82
N ASN A 534 7.74 21.51 -4.00
CA ASN A 534 7.39 22.38 -5.12
C ASN A 534 6.00 22.06 -5.67
N GLY A 535 5.23 23.09 -6.02
CA GLY A 535 3.88 22.95 -6.56
C GLY A 535 2.84 22.48 -5.54
N PHE A 536 3.16 22.49 -4.23
CA PHE A 536 2.21 22.14 -3.19
C PHE A 536 1.08 23.18 -3.11
N PRO A 537 -0.20 22.77 -2.97
CA PRO A 537 -1.31 23.72 -2.90
C PRO A 537 -1.14 24.68 -1.73
N THR A 538 -1.23 25.99 -1.96
CA THR A 538 -1.02 27.03 -0.93
C THR A 538 -2.04 27.01 0.20
N ALA A 539 -3.24 26.45 -0.05
CA ALA A 539 -4.22 26.16 1.00
C ALA A 539 -3.68 25.20 2.08
N ASN A 540 -2.63 24.45 1.75
CA ASN A 540 -1.94 23.50 2.61
C ASN A 540 -0.53 24.04 2.99
N GLY A 541 -0.43 25.32 3.37
CA GLY A 541 0.82 25.91 3.87
C GLY A 541 1.84 26.25 2.78
N ALA A 542 3.04 26.61 3.24
CA ALA A 542 4.14 27.04 2.38
C ALA A 542 4.81 25.84 1.69
N THR A 543 5.64 26.10 0.68
CA THR A 543 6.38 25.03 0.01
C THR A 543 7.51 24.48 0.88
N ASN A 544 8.00 25.23 1.87
CA ASN A 544 9.20 24.95 2.66
C ASN A 544 8.93 24.81 4.17
N ASP A 545 7.75 24.34 4.57
CA ASP A 545 7.37 24.14 5.99
C ASP A 545 7.15 22.66 6.34
N LYS A 546 7.52 21.75 5.44
CA LYS A 546 7.18 20.33 5.56
C LYS A 546 8.17 19.63 6.49
N ARG A 547 7.61 18.91 7.48
CA ARG A 547 8.39 18.16 8.47
C ARG A 547 8.69 16.75 8.05
N PHE A 548 7.78 16.16 7.27
CA PHE A 548 8.03 14.92 6.59
C PHE A 548 7.28 14.88 5.25
N VAL A 549 7.75 14.00 4.37
CA VAL A 549 7.12 13.69 3.10
C VAL A 549 7.00 12.17 2.99
N LEU A 550 5.83 11.69 2.55
CA LEU A 550 5.67 10.35 2.04
C LEU A 550 5.56 10.44 0.51
N ALA A 551 6.35 9.67 -0.22
CA ALA A 551 6.24 9.58 -1.67
C ALA A 551 5.98 8.12 -2.05
N VAL A 552 4.82 7.88 -2.65
CA VAL A 552 4.50 6.61 -3.30
C VAL A 552 5.36 6.54 -4.56
N MET A 553 6.27 5.58 -4.58
CA MET A 553 7.13 5.33 -5.73
C MET A 553 6.24 4.89 -6.90
N GLY A 554 6.42 5.49 -8.07
CA GLY A 554 5.63 5.10 -9.24
C GLY A 554 6.04 3.72 -9.77
N LEU A 555 5.41 3.25 -10.85
CA LEU A 555 5.88 2.07 -11.59
C LEU A 555 7.16 2.36 -12.37
N ALA A 556 7.94 1.32 -12.69
CA ALA A 556 9.10 1.49 -13.57
C ALA A 556 8.69 2.14 -14.91
N THR A 557 9.31 3.27 -15.21
CA THR A 557 9.16 3.97 -16.48
C THR A 557 10.01 3.32 -17.58
N THR A 558 9.75 3.65 -18.84
CA THR A 558 10.46 3.05 -19.98
C THR A 558 11.97 3.26 -19.85
N GLY A 559 12.73 2.15 -19.78
CA GLY A 559 14.19 2.17 -19.66
C GLY A 559 14.72 2.10 -18.21
N GLN A 560 13.86 2.13 -17.19
CA GLN A 560 14.24 1.82 -15.82
C GLN A 560 14.29 0.31 -15.57
N THR A 561 15.27 -0.12 -14.79
CA THR A 561 15.38 -1.51 -14.33
C THR A 561 15.37 -1.53 -12.81
N ARG A 562 14.36 -2.18 -12.23
CA ARG A 562 14.22 -2.37 -10.78
C ARG A 562 14.62 -3.79 -10.41
N SER A 563 15.81 -3.92 -9.82
CA SER A 563 16.31 -5.15 -9.23
C SER A 563 16.33 -5.02 -7.71
N SER A 564 16.54 -6.14 -7.02
CA SER A 564 16.77 -6.16 -5.56
C SER A 564 18.02 -5.40 -5.09
N THR A 565 18.82 -4.88 -6.03
CA THR A 565 20.03 -4.07 -5.78
C THR A 565 19.95 -2.68 -6.42
N ALA A 566 18.80 -2.30 -6.96
CA ALA A 566 18.63 -1.03 -7.64
C ALA A 566 18.77 0.16 -6.66
N ALA A 567 19.44 1.22 -7.11
CA ALA A 567 19.58 2.44 -6.34
C ALA A 567 18.23 3.17 -6.20
N LEU A 568 18.09 4.02 -5.19
CA LEU A 568 16.90 4.86 -4.99
C LEU A 568 16.49 5.64 -6.24
N SER A 569 17.46 6.13 -7.04
CA SER A 569 17.19 6.86 -8.29
C SER A 569 16.52 6.03 -9.40
N GLN A 570 16.36 4.72 -9.23
CA GLN A 570 15.55 3.86 -10.10
C GLN A 570 14.09 3.72 -9.63
N TYR A 571 13.77 4.28 -8.45
CA TYR A 571 12.44 4.28 -7.85
C TYR A 571 11.82 5.67 -7.71
N VAL A 572 12.66 6.71 -7.67
CA VAL A 572 12.22 8.11 -7.69
C VAL A 572 12.65 8.76 -9.00
N GLU A 573 11.81 9.61 -9.57
CA GLU A 573 12.05 10.27 -10.86
C GLU A 573 11.84 11.79 -10.82
N GLY A 574 12.22 12.44 -11.93
CA GLY A 574 12.03 13.89 -12.11
C GLY A 574 12.74 14.68 -11.01
N ALA A 575 12.09 15.74 -10.51
CA ALA A 575 12.64 16.58 -9.45
C ALA A 575 12.98 15.80 -8.17
N ASN A 576 12.26 14.70 -7.90
CA ASN A 576 12.51 13.86 -6.73
C ASN A 576 13.83 13.07 -6.86
N ALA A 577 14.39 12.93 -8.06
CA ALA A 577 15.67 12.26 -8.30
C ALA A 577 16.88 13.21 -8.35
N VAL A 578 16.66 14.53 -8.50
CA VAL A 578 17.73 15.49 -8.86
C VAL A 578 18.69 15.78 -7.71
N THR A 579 18.20 15.88 -6.47
CA THR A 579 19.06 16.21 -5.32
C THR A 579 19.48 14.94 -4.59
N THR A 580 20.76 14.59 -4.59
CA THR A 580 21.26 13.39 -3.90
C THR A 580 21.57 13.61 -2.42
N THR A 581 21.52 14.86 -1.95
CA THR A 581 21.79 15.25 -0.56
C THR A 581 20.50 15.62 0.17
N SER A 582 20.33 15.10 1.39
CA SER A 582 19.26 15.50 2.31
C SER A 582 19.53 16.90 2.90
N PRO A 583 18.52 17.78 3.07
CA PRO A 583 17.11 17.57 2.73
C PRO A 583 16.83 17.68 1.23
N ARG A 584 16.15 16.68 0.67
CA ARG A 584 15.72 16.63 -0.74
C ARG A 584 14.59 17.63 -1.01
N ALA A 585 14.56 18.15 -2.23
CA ALA A 585 13.41 18.88 -2.75
C ALA A 585 12.46 17.92 -3.48
N PHE A 586 11.18 18.01 -3.21
CA PHE A 586 10.14 17.17 -3.78
C PHE A 586 9.22 17.98 -4.70
N ALA A 587 8.48 17.32 -5.60
CA ALA A 587 7.48 17.96 -6.46
C ALA A 587 6.10 17.31 -6.34
N TYR A 588 5.09 18.08 -5.96
CA TYR A 588 3.71 17.63 -5.77
C TYR A 588 3.02 17.23 -7.08
N THR A 589 3.36 17.90 -8.18
CA THR A 589 2.80 17.65 -9.52
C THR A 589 3.90 17.23 -10.49
N VAL A 590 4.00 15.95 -10.80
CA VAL A 590 4.76 15.49 -11.98
C VAL A 590 3.77 14.95 -13.01
N TYR A 591 3.23 15.87 -13.81
CA TYR A 591 2.52 15.58 -15.07
C TYR A 591 3.28 16.14 -16.29
N GLY A 592 4.46 16.74 -16.11
CA GLY A 592 5.22 17.39 -17.18
C GLY A 592 6.64 16.85 -17.42
N ALA A 593 7.13 15.93 -16.60
CA ALA A 593 8.43 15.26 -16.78
C ALA A 593 8.24 13.74 -16.72
N SER A 594 9.26 12.97 -17.10
CA SER A 594 9.26 11.51 -17.18
C SER A 594 9.09 10.75 -15.84
N GLY A 595 8.51 11.38 -14.81
CA GLY A 595 8.32 10.78 -13.48
C GLY A 595 6.85 10.54 -13.13
N ASN A 596 6.59 9.46 -12.39
CA ASN A 596 5.25 9.04 -11.99
C ASN A 596 5.07 8.90 -10.47
N ASP A 597 6.06 9.30 -9.68
CA ASP A 597 5.93 9.44 -8.22
C ASP A 597 4.75 10.33 -7.82
N ARG A 598 4.17 10.01 -6.66
CA ARG A 598 3.06 10.76 -6.07
C ARG A 598 3.32 11.03 -4.60
N ILE A 599 3.05 12.26 -4.17
CA ILE A 599 3.37 12.71 -2.82
C ILE A 599 2.12 12.72 -1.96
N ALA A 600 2.25 12.17 -0.75
CA ALA A 600 1.39 12.45 0.38
C ALA A 600 2.21 13.16 1.47
N THR A 601 1.81 14.36 1.81
CA THR A 601 2.32 15.08 2.98
C THR A 601 1.21 15.96 3.52
N CYS A 602 0.98 15.95 4.83
CA CYS A 602 0.06 16.90 5.43
C CYS A 602 0.76 18.24 5.63
N PRO A 603 0.08 19.38 5.39
CA PRO A 603 0.50 20.64 5.98
C PRO A 603 0.54 20.50 7.50
N PHE A 604 1.74 20.46 8.07
CA PHE A 604 1.87 20.62 9.51
C PHE A 604 1.90 22.11 9.75
N THR A 605 0.71 22.70 9.94
CA THR A 605 0.67 24.05 10.50
C THR A 605 1.45 24.03 11.80
N ASP A 606 2.57 24.73 11.80
CA ASP A 606 3.20 25.12 13.02
C ASP A 606 2.30 26.16 13.65
N GLY A 607 1.61 25.77 14.72
CA GLY A 607 1.13 26.72 15.72
C GLY A 607 2.27 27.55 16.35
N VAL A 608 3.51 27.40 15.88
CA VAL A 608 4.68 28.17 16.28
C VAL A 608 5.48 28.56 15.02
N THR A 609 5.14 29.73 14.46
CA THR A 609 5.91 30.53 13.48
C THR A 609 6.24 29.90 12.11
N PRO A 610 5.77 30.50 10.99
CA PRO A 610 6.39 30.30 9.68
C PRO A 610 7.86 30.76 9.73
N CYS A 611 8.77 30.03 9.10
CA CYS A 611 10.11 30.56 8.83
C CYS A 611 9.97 31.78 7.92
N ASN A 612 10.32 32.96 8.43
CA ASN A 612 10.65 34.13 7.61
C ASN A 612 12.04 33.98 7.02
#